data_AF-B2WB53-F1
#
_entry.id   AF-B2WB53-F1
#
_cell.length_a   1.000
_cell.length_b   1.000
_cell.length_c   1.000
_cell.angle_alpha   90.00
_cell.angle_beta   90.00
_cell.angle_gamma   90.00
#
_symmetry.space_group_name_H-M   'P 1'
#
loop_
_entity.id
_entity.type
_entity.pdbx_description
1 polymer ?
#
loop_
_entity_poly.entity_id
_entity_poly.type
_entity_poly.pdbx_seq_one_letter_code
_entity_poly.pdbx_strand_id
1 'polypeptide(L)'
;MTICVRTLADCINSDRQAIFGSQFTALRSEVFIVFPHRDEAVKCMSEEEAATALCRLVKDYVDVHAEELFRLWGTNRAEPDWYTSVVHTVVKLFQGWNRAFRNRFFPDSEVFLKLIAWAELVRLMNTTRVLTQLAQGEDAFFPQLQQLHSKFTLSRNLYELEKKTGHLHSVGAFDCDKIALDAVRLAMETHVS
;
A
#
# COMPACT_ATOMS: atom_id res chain seq x y z
N MET A 1 29.08 1.32 -8.40
CA MET A 1 28.32 1.28 -7.13
C MET A 1 27.20 0.27 -7.35
N THR A 2 27.37 -0.97 -6.91
CA THR A 2 26.41 -2.06 -7.18
C THR A 2 25.27 -1.90 -6.19
N ILE A 3 24.15 -1.32 -6.63
CA ILE A 3 22.93 -1.26 -5.83
C ILE A 3 22.47 -2.71 -5.65
N CYS A 4 22.52 -3.23 -4.43
CA CYS A 4 22.00 -4.55 -4.13
C CYS A 4 20.49 -4.52 -4.39
N VAL A 5 20.05 -5.12 -5.49
CA VAL A 5 18.62 -5.28 -5.79
C VAL A 5 18.08 -6.27 -4.76
N ARG A 6 17.29 -5.79 -3.80
CA ARG A 6 16.62 -6.65 -2.82
C ARG A 6 15.59 -7.50 -3.56
N THR A 7 15.57 -8.80 -3.26
CA THR A 7 14.55 -9.68 -3.83
C THR A 7 13.18 -9.36 -3.23
N LEU A 8 12.10 -9.79 -3.90
CA LEU A 8 10.74 -9.66 -3.36
C LEU A 8 10.60 -10.35 -1.99
N ALA A 9 11.24 -11.51 -1.83
CA ALA A 9 11.30 -12.24 -0.57
C ALA A 9 12.01 -11.44 0.54
N ASP A 10 13.14 -10.79 0.23
CA ASP A 10 13.86 -9.94 1.20
C ASP A 10 13.00 -8.73 1.63
N CYS A 11 12.29 -8.12 0.68
CA CYS A 11 11.36 -7.03 0.94
C CYS A 11 10.22 -7.49 1.86
N ILE A 12 9.59 -8.63 1.57
CA ILE A 12 8.52 -9.18 2.40
C ILE A 12 9.02 -9.51 3.80
N ASN A 13 10.20 -10.14 3.94
CA ASN A 13 10.73 -10.44 5.26
C ASN A 13 11.08 -9.17 6.07
N SER A 14 11.63 -8.15 5.40
CA SER A 14 11.93 -6.86 6.03
C SER A 14 10.65 -6.15 6.51
N ASP A 15 9.64 -6.07 5.66
CA ASP A 15 8.34 -5.48 5.99
C ASP A 15 7.65 -6.29 7.11
N ARG A 16 7.72 -7.62 7.07
CA ARG A 16 7.17 -8.51 8.12
C ARG A 16 7.84 -8.24 9.46
N GLN A 17 9.16 -8.09 9.49
CA GLN A 17 9.89 -7.72 10.71
C GLN A 17 9.49 -6.34 11.23
N ALA A 18 9.34 -5.34 10.35
CA ALA A 18 8.95 -4.00 10.73
C ALA A 18 7.54 -3.94 11.33
N ILE A 19 6.59 -4.67 10.73
CA ILE A 19 5.18 -4.66 11.12
C ILE A 19 4.90 -5.56 12.33
N PHE A 20 5.49 -6.76 12.34
CA PHE A 20 5.12 -7.84 13.28
C PHE A 20 6.23 -8.21 14.27
N GLY A 21 7.46 -7.70 14.10
CA GLY A 21 8.59 -8.05 14.95
C GLY A 21 8.93 -9.54 14.89
N SER A 22 9.04 -10.17 16.05
CA SER A 22 9.31 -11.62 16.19
C SER A 22 8.06 -12.49 16.09
N GLN A 23 6.87 -11.92 15.90
CA GLN A 23 5.63 -12.68 15.80
C GLN A 23 5.64 -13.58 14.55
N PHE A 24 5.23 -14.83 14.75
CA PHE A 24 5.15 -15.85 13.70
C PHE A 24 4.02 -16.83 14.01
N THR A 25 3.01 -16.88 13.15
CA THR A 25 1.88 -17.79 13.22
C THR A 25 1.90 -18.73 12.02
N ALA A 26 2.23 -20.00 12.24
CA ALA A 26 2.36 -20.98 11.17
C ALA A 26 1.04 -21.17 10.40
N LEU A 27 1.14 -21.22 9.07
CA LEU A 27 -0.01 -21.51 8.22
C LEU A 27 -0.39 -23.00 8.28
N ARG A 28 -1.70 -23.28 8.20
CA ARG A 28 -2.22 -24.67 8.17
C ARG A 28 -2.00 -25.36 6.82
N SER A 29 -1.78 -24.58 5.77
CA SER A 29 -1.57 -25.03 4.40
C SER A 29 -0.59 -24.10 3.71
N GLU A 30 0.06 -24.58 2.66
CA GLU A 30 0.91 -23.73 1.83
C GLU A 30 0.05 -22.63 1.19
N VAL A 31 0.52 -21.40 1.28
CA VAL A 31 -0.11 -20.23 0.65
C VAL A 31 0.89 -19.65 -0.31
N PHE A 32 0.46 -19.44 -1.55
CA PHE A 32 1.24 -18.76 -2.58
C PHE A 32 0.54 -17.45 -2.93
N ILE A 33 1.26 -16.34 -2.82
CA ILE A 33 0.79 -15.04 -3.27
C ILE A 33 1.49 -14.71 -4.59
N VAL A 34 0.69 -14.53 -5.64
CA VAL A 34 1.17 -14.24 -6.99
C VAL A 34 1.27 -12.73 -7.19
N PHE A 35 2.36 -12.28 -7.80
CA PHE A 35 2.67 -10.90 -8.13
C PHE A 35 2.70 -10.73 -9.65
N PRO A 36 1.56 -10.37 -10.29
CA PRO A 36 1.42 -10.48 -11.74
C PRO A 36 2.37 -9.58 -12.52
N HIS A 37 2.63 -8.39 -11.99
CA HIS A 37 3.52 -7.42 -12.62
C HIS A 37 5.01 -7.76 -12.48
N ARG A 38 5.33 -8.75 -11.64
CA ARG A 38 6.70 -9.22 -11.42
C ARG A 38 6.97 -10.60 -12.05
N ASP A 39 5.92 -11.29 -12.50
CA ASP A 39 5.99 -12.71 -12.90
C ASP A 39 6.61 -13.60 -11.81
N GLU A 40 6.28 -13.28 -10.55
CA GLU A 40 6.81 -13.96 -9.36
C GLU A 40 5.66 -14.47 -8.48
N ALA A 41 5.91 -15.56 -7.75
CA ALA A 41 5.02 -16.06 -6.71
C ALA A 41 5.82 -16.33 -5.43
N VAL A 42 5.30 -15.87 -4.31
CA VAL A 42 5.94 -16.02 -3.00
C VAL A 42 5.22 -17.07 -2.20
N LYS A 43 5.97 -18.07 -1.74
CA LYS A 43 5.49 -19.05 -0.77
C LYS A 43 5.54 -18.44 0.63
N CYS A 44 4.40 -18.36 1.29
CA CYS A 44 4.29 -17.89 2.67
C CYS A 44 4.30 -19.08 3.63
N MET A 45 5.04 -18.94 4.72
CA MET A 45 5.15 -19.93 5.80
C MET A 45 4.36 -19.51 7.05
N SER A 46 4.04 -18.22 7.18
CA SER A 46 3.22 -17.68 8.27
C SER A 46 2.10 -16.76 7.81
N GLU A 47 1.12 -16.54 8.70
CA GLU A 47 0.05 -15.57 8.49
C GLU A 47 0.58 -14.14 8.33
N GLU A 48 1.64 -13.78 9.06
CA GLU A 48 2.31 -12.48 8.98
C GLU A 48 3.00 -12.29 7.63
N GLU A 49 3.72 -13.32 7.14
CA GLU A 49 4.33 -13.28 5.81
C GLU A 49 3.28 -13.15 4.71
N ALA A 50 2.18 -13.89 4.81
CA ALA A 50 1.07 -13.78 3.88
C ALA A 50 0.43 -12.38 3.91
N ALA A 51 0.23 -11.81 5.10
CA ALA A 51 -0.35 -10.47 5.24
C ALA A 51 0.58 -9.39 4.67
N THR A 52 1.89 -9.52 4.90
CA THR A 52 2.89 -8.62 4.33
C THR A 52 2.97 -8.77 2.81
N ALA A 53 2.90 -9.99 2.27
CA ALA A 53 2.86 -10.23 0.83
C ALA A 53 1.61 -9.61 0.20
N LEU A 54 0.44 -9.74 0.82
CA LEU A 54 -0.80 -9.08 0.38
C LEU A 54 -0.69 -7.55 0.41
N CYS A 55 -0.10 -6.98 1.46
CA CYS A 55 0.18 -5.55 1.53
C CYS A 55 1.10 -5.12 0.38
N ARG A 56 2.17 -5.87 0.12
CA ARG A 56 3.10 -5.60 -0.98
C ARG A 56 2.42 -5.70 -2.35
N LEU A 57 1.50 -6.64 -2.53
CA LEU A 57 0.72 -6.77 -3.76
C LEU A 57 -0.14 -5.52 -4.01
N VAL A 58 -0.77 -4.97 -2.97
CA VAL A 58 -1.49 -3.68 -3.08
C VAL A 58 -0.53 -2.56 -3.48
N LYS A 59 0.67 -2.52 -2.90
CA LYS A 59 1.69 -1.51 -3.25
C LYS A 59 2.12 -1.60 -4.71
N ASP A 60 2.36 -2.81 -5.20
CA ASP A 60 2.71 -3.02 -6.62
C ASP A 60 1.61 -2.53 -7.56
N TYR A 61 0.34 -2.78 -7.25
CA TYR A 61 -0.77 -2.24 -8.04
C TYR A 61 -0.80 -0.71 -7.97
N VAL A 62 -0.57 -0.11 -6.79
CA VAL A 62 -0.50 1.35 -6.67
C VAL A 62 0.63 1.92 -7.52
N ASP A 63 1.83 1.34 -7.46
CA ASP A 63 3.00 1.79 -8.23
C ASP A 63 2.72 1.78 -9.73
N VAL A 64 2.22 0.67 -10.26
CA VAL A 64 1.92 0.52 -11.70
C VAL A 64 0.86 1.53 -12.16
N HIS A 65 -0.22 1.70 -11.39
CA HIS A 65 -1.29 2.62 -11.77
C HIS A 65 -0.92 4.09 -11.56
N ALA A 66 -0.09 4.39 -10.57
CA ALA A 66 0.42 5.74 -10.35
C ALA A 66 1.41 6.14 -11.46
N GLU A 67 2.33 5.26 -11.86
CA GLU A 67 3.28 5.52 -12.94
C GLU A 67 2.56 5.89 -14.25
N GLU A 68 1.52 5.14 -14.62
CA GLU A 68 0.73 5.43 -15.81
C GLU A 68 0.02 6.79 -15.70
N LEU A 69 -0.55 7.09 -14.53
CA LEU A 69 -1.18 8.38 -14.28
C LEU A 69 -0.17 9.54 -14.34
N PHE A 70 1.06 9.34 -13.85
CA PHE A 70 2.15 10.31 -13.96
C PHE A 70 2.53 10.61 -15.40
N ARG A 71 2.66 9.56 -16.21
CA ARG A 71 2.99 9.67 -17.63
C ARG A 71 1.94 10.49 -18.37
N LEU A 72 0.66 10.24 -18.09
CA LEU A 72 -0.46 10.98 -18.67
C LEU A 72 -0.49 12.45 -18.18
N TRP A 73 -0.24 12.68 -16.89
CA TRP A 73 -0.13 14.03 -16.33
C TRP A 73 1.00 14.83 -16.99
N GLY A 74 2.19 14.24 -17.15
CA GLY A 74 3.31 14.90 -17.80
C GLY A 74 3.00 15.35 -19.23
N THR A 75 2.09 14.64 -19.91
CA THR A 75 1.66 14.95 -21.28
C THR A 75 0.56 16.01 -21.31
N ASN A 76 -0.46 15.89 -20.45
CA ASN A 76 -1.69 16.70 -20.53
C ASN A 76 -1.72 17.90 -19.57
N ARG A 77 -0.84 17.91 -18.54
CA ARG A 77 -0.77 18.88 -17.43
C ARG A 77 -2.11 19.15 -16.71
N ALA A 78 -3.07 18.26 -16.85
CA ALA A 78 -4.35 18.30 -16.14
C ALA A 78 -4.24 17.58 -14.80
N GLU A 79 -4.86 18.11 -13.74
CA GLU A 79 -4.79 17.51 -12.40
C GLU A 79 -5.21 16.03 -12.42
N PRO A 80 -4.43 15.11 -11.82
CA PRO A 80 -4.73 13.68 -11.92
C PRO A 80 -5.92 13.27 -11.04
N ASP A 81 -6.83 12.45 -11.58
CA ASP A 81 -7.86 11.79 -10.77
C ASP A 81 -7.25 10.58 -10.04
N TRP A 82 -6.63 10.87 -8.90
CA TRP A 82 -5.99 9.89 -8.02
C TRP A 82 -6.93 8.78 -7.55
N TYR A 83 -8.20 9.11 -7.30
CA TYR A 83 -9.14 8.16 -6.75
C TYR A 83 -9.56 7.14 -7.79
N THR A 84 -10.09 7.60 -8.93
CA THR A 84 -10.62 6.69 -9.96
C THR A 84 -9.50 5.91 -10.62
N SER A 85 -8.36 6.56 -10.89
CA SER A 85 -7.28 5.95 -11.67
C SER A 85 -6.45 4.95 -10.85
N VAL A 86 -6.23 5.25 -9.57
CA VAL A 86 -5.34 4.44 -8.71
C VAL A 86 -6.16 3.72 -7.63
N VAL A 87 -6.70 4.46 -6.67
CA VAL A 87 -7.22 3.85 -5.43
C VAL A 87 -8.40 2.92 -5.68
N HIS A 88 -9.40 3.37 -6.43
CA HIS A 88 -10.57 2.56 -6.76
C HIS A 88 -10.17 1.34 -7.59
N THR A 89 -9.32 1.52 -8.60
CA THR A 89 -8.81 0.44 -9.47
C THR A 89 -8.09 -0.63 -8.66
N VAL A 90 -7.13 -0.24 -7.80
CA VAL A 90 -6.35 -1.15 -6.95
C VAL A 90 -7.26 -1.96 -6.02
N VAL A 91 -8.23 -1.30 -5.36
CA VAL A 91 -9.17 -1.98 -4.47
C VAL A 91 -10.00 -3.02 -5.23
N LYS A 92 -10.51 -2.66 -6.42
CA LYS A 92 -11.30 -3.59 -7.25
C LYS A 92 -10.47 -4.75 -7.78
N LEU A 93 -9.23 -4.50 -8.20
CA LEU A 93 -8.31 -5.55 -8.63
C LEU A 93 -8.02 -6.52 -7.49
N PHE A 94 -7.68 -6.01 -6.30
CA PHE A 94 -7.40 -6.83 -5.13
C PHE A 94 -8.61 -7.70 -4.73
N GLN A 95 -9.80 -7.09 -4.63
CA GLN A 95 -11.03 -7.82 -4.30
C GLN A 95 -11.50 -8.77 -5.41
N GLY A 96 -11.13 -8.52 -6.66
CA GLY A 96 -11.41 -9.40 -7.79
C GLY A 96 -10.53 -10.65 -7.78
N TRP A 97 -9.25 -10.48 -7.46
CA TRP A 97 -8.24 -11.55 -7.46
C TRP A 97 -8.21 -12.39 -6.18
N ASN A 98 -8.43 -11.79 -5.00
CA ASN A 98 -8.07 -12.42 -3.73
C ASN A 98 -9.25 -12.99 -2.93
N ARG A 99 -10.35 -13.39 -3.59
CA ARG A 99 -11.58 -13.83 -2.89
C ARG A 99 -11.43 -15.12 -2.06
N ALA A 100 -10.41 -15.94 -2.36
CA ALA A 100 -10.27 -17.27 -1.77
C ALA A 100 -9.41 -17.30 -0.50
N PHE A 101 -8.55 -16.30 -0.27
CA PHE A 101 -7.60 -16.33 0.84
C PHE A 101 -7.98 -15.32 1.93
N ARG A 102 -8.41 -15.83 3.08
CA ARG A 102 -8.72 -15.01 4.26
C ARG A 102 -7.50 -14.93 5.17
N ASN A 103 -7.09 -13.71 5.51
CA ASN A 103 -6.02 -13.45 6.46
C ASN A 103 -6.51 -12.45 7.51
N ARG A 104 -6.37 -12.77 8.79
CA ARG A 104 -6.85 -11.90 9.88
C ARG A 104 -6.10 -10.57 9.95
N PHE A 105 -4.82 -10.54 9.57
CA PHE A 105 -4.03 -9.32 9.54
C PHE A 105 -4.28 -8.47 8.27
N PHE A 106 -4.93 -9.02 7.24
CA PHE A 106 -5.17 -8.31 5.98
C PHE A 106 -6.60 -8.58 5.45
N PRO A 107 -7.61 -7.86 5.96
CA PRO A 107 -8.99 -8.03 5.53
C PRO A 107 -9.23 -7.47 4.13
N ASP A 108 -10.27 -7.97 3.46
CA ASP A 108 -10.75 -7.49 2.17
C ASP A 108 -11.74 -6.31 2.28
N SER A 109 -11.92 -5.75 3.49
CA SER A 109 -12.74 -4.57 3.74
C SER A 109 -12.32 -3.43 2.80
N GLU A 110 -13.30 -2.86 2.11
CA GLU A 110 -13.08 -1.75 1.18
C GLU A 110 -12.44 -0.54 1.88
N VAL A 111 -12.81 -0.27 3.14
CA VAL A 111 -12.26 0.86 3.91
C VAL A 111 -10.79 0.62 4.25
N PHE A 112 -10.43 -0.59 4.68
CA PHE A 112 -9.05 -0.97 4.94
C PHE A 112 -8.20 -0.90 3.67
N LEU A 113 -8.67 -1.51 2.58
CA LEU A 113 -7.94 -1.50 1.31
C LEU A 113 -7.76 -0.08 0.75
N LYS A 114 -8.79 0.79 0.86
CA LYS A 114 -8.67 2.20 0.50
C LYS A 114 -7.64 2.92 1.35
N LEU A 115 -7.59 2.65 2.66
CA LEU A 115 -6.57 3.22 3.54
C LEU A 115 -5.16 2.83 3.07
N ILE A 116 -4.91 1.53 2.82
CA ILE A 116 -3.59 1.05 2.37
C ILE A 116 -3.22 1.66 1.02
N ALA A 117 -4.15 1.69 0.06
CA ALA A 117 -3.90 2.27 -1.26
C ALA A 117 -3.63 3.78 -1.20
N TRP A 118 -4.39 4.54 -0.40
CA TRP A 118 -4.13 5.98 -0.20
C TRP A 118 -2.80 6.23 0.50
N ALA A 119 -2.48 5.44 1.54
CA ALA A 119 -1.23 5.56 2.27
C ALA A 119 -0.03 5.35 1.35
N GLU A 120 -0.06 4.28 0.54
CA GLU A 120 1.00 4.00 -0.41
C GLU A 120 1.10 5.06 -1.49
N LEU A 121 -0.03 5.54 -2.03
CA LEU A 121 -0.01 6.61 -3.02
C LEU A 121 0.62 7.88 -2.44
N VAL A 122 0.24 8.29 -1.22
CA VAL A 122 0.86 9.43 -0.54
C VAL A 122 2.37 9.22 -0.35
N ARG A 123 2.78 8.02 0.10
CA ARG A 123 4.20 7.66 0.26
C ARG A 123 4.97 7.82 -1.04
N LEU A 124 4.46 7.27 -2.14
CA LEU A 124 5.05 7.35 -3.47
C LEU A 124 5.12 8.81 -3.95
N MET A 125 4.04 9.56 -3.72
CA MET A 125 3.93 10.97 -4.11
C MET A 125 4.92 11.88 -3.40
N ASN A 126 5.05 11.73 -2.09
CA ASN A 126 6.02 12.47 -1.32
C ASN A 126 7.45 12.11 -1.76
N THR A 127 7.74 10.82 -1.93
CA THR A 127 9.06 10.36 -2.39
C THR A 127 9.42 10.95 -3.76
N THR A 128 8.48 10.92 -4.71
CA THR A 128 8.68 11.43 -6.07
C THR A 128 8.87 12.94 -6.08
N ARG A 129 8.14 13.67 -5.22
CA ARG A 129 8.31 15.12 -5.06
C ARG A 129 9.72 15.47 -4.64
N VAL A 130 10.23 14.80 -3.60
CA VAL A 130 11.58 15.02 -3.07
C VAL A 130 12.62 14.75 -4.14
N LEU A 131 12.52 13.62 -4.85
CA LEU A 131 13.42 13.28 -5.95
C LEU A 131 13.37 14.31 -7.09
N THR A 132 12.18 14.81 -7.41
CA THR A 132 11.98 15.82 -8.46
C THR A 132 12.62 17.15 -8.06
N GLN A 133 12.44 17.58 -6.81
CA GLN A 133 13.07 18.80 -6.28
C GLN A 133 14.59 18.69 -6.23
N LEU A 134 15.14 17.54 -5.83
CA LEU A 134 16.58 17.29 -5.85
C LEU A 134 17.17 17.33 -7.25
N ALA A 135 16.43 16.85 -8.26
CA ALA A 135 16.90 16.79 -9.64
C ALA A 135 16.73 18.10 -10.43
N GLN A 136 15.66 18.86 -10.16
CA GLN A 136 15.24 19.99 -10.99
C GLN A 136 15.15 21.34 -10.23
N GLY A 137 15.41 21.34 -8.92
CA GLY A 137 15.32 22.53 -8.06
C GLY A 137 13.97 22.69 -7.37
N GLU A 138 13.87 23.67 -6.47
CA GLU A 138 12.68 23.90 -5.64
C GLU A 138 11.43 24.26 -6.46
N ASP A 139 11.62 24.90 -7.62
CA ASP A 139 10.58 25.34 -8.56
C ASP A 139 10.13 24.24 -9.54
N ALA A 140 10.59 23.00 -9.35
CA ALA A 140 10.24 21.89 -10.22
C ALA A 140 8.72 21.69 -10.29
N PHE A 141 8.20 21.52 -11.52
CA PHE A 141 6.77 21.36 -11.74
C PHE A 141 6.30 20.02 -11.17
N PHE A 142 5.37 20.06 -10.22
CA PHE A 142 4.84 18.88 -9.53
C PHE A 142 3.34 19.05 -9.21
N PRO A 143 2.51 17.98 -9.23
CA PRO A 143 1.09 18.09 -8.92
C PRO A 143 0.82 18.67 -7.53
N GLN A 144 -0.31 19.37 -7.37
CA GLN A 144 -0.69 19.94 -6.08
C GLN A 144 -1.17 18.84 -5.11
N LEU A 145 -0.30 18.42 -4.20
CA LEU A 145 -0.55 17.30 -3.28
C LEU A 145 -1.59 17.56 -2.19
N GLN A 146 -2.06 18.80 -2.02
CA GLN A 146 -2.96 19.15 -0.91
C GLN A 146 -4.26 18.33 -0.94
N GLN A 147 -4.82 18.11 -2.14
CA GLN A 147 -6.04 17.31 -2.29
C GLN A 147 -5.79 15.84 -1.95
N LEU A 148 -4.65 15.29 -2.37
CA LEU A 148 -4.24 13.92 -2.06
C LEU A 148 -4.14 13.70 -0.53
N HIS A 149 -3.40 14.56 0.17
CA HIS A 149 -3.26 14.51 1.63
C HIS A 149 -4.59 14.64 2.36
N SER A 150 -5.48 15.50 1.85
CA SER A 150 -6.83 15.67 2.41
C SER A 150 -7.67 14.40 2.25
N LYS A 151 -7.60 13.74 1.08
CA LYS A 151 -8.31 12.47 0.81
C LYS A 151 -7.75 11.32 1.64
N PHE A 152 -6.42 11.23 1.78
CA PHE A 152 -5.79 10.27 2.67
C PHE A 152 -6.24 10.45 4.13
N THR A 153 -6.26 11.70 4.62
CA THR A 153 -6.73 12.01 5.99
C THR A 153 -8.19 11.59 6.17
N LEU A 154 -9.05 11.83 5.19
CA LEU A 154 -10.44 11.37 5.20
C LEU A 154 -10.51 9.84 5.27
N SER A 155 -9.73 9.13 4.44
CA SER A 155 -9.70 7.66 4.44
C SER A 155 -9.24 7.09 5.79
N ARG A 156 -8.25 7.70 6.42
CA ARG A 156 -7.79 7.34 7.77
C ARG A 156 -8.90 7.54 8.81
N ASN A 157 -9.61 8.66 8.76
CA ASN A 157 -10.70 8.93 9.68
C ASN A 157 -11.87 7.96 9.50
N LEU A 158 -12.17 7.56 8.25
CA LEU A 158 -13.18 6.54 7.96
C LEU A 158 -12.78 5.17 8.53
N TYR A 159 -11.52 4.76 8.37
CA TYR A 159 -11.01 3.54 8.98
C TYR A 159 -11.12 3.56 10.52
N GLU A 160 -10.71 4.66 11.15
CA GLU A 160 -10.83 4.81 12.60
C GLU A 160 -12.28 4.81 13.09
N LEU A 161 -13.21 5.34 12.29
CA LEU A 161 -14.64 5.29 12.58
C LEU A 161 -15.19 3.87 12.43
N GLU A 162 -14.82 3.15 11.38
CA GLU A 162 -15.26 1.76 11.14
C GLU A 162 -14.77 0.82 12.25
N LYS A 163 -13.54 1.04 12.74
CA LYS A 163 -12.99 0.32 13.89
C LYS A 163 -13.82 0.52 15.16
N LYS A 164 -14.30 1.74 15.40
CA LYS A 164 -15.13 2.10 16.57
C LYS A 164 -16.58 1.63 16.47
N THR A 165 -17.14 1.61 15.26
CA THR A 165 -18.57 1.31 15.01
C THR A 165 -18.85 -0.16 14.78
N GLY A 166 -17.82 -1.01 14.84
CA GLY A 166 -17.97 -2.46 14.97
C GLY A 166 -18.25 -3.23 13.68
N HIS A 167 -18.21 -2.60 12.50
CA HIS A 167 -18.22 -3.34 11.23
C HIS A 167 -16.93 -4.15 11.03
N LEU A 168 -15.87 -3.77 11.74
CA LEU A 168 -14.62 -4.52 11.86
C LEU A 168 -14.62 -5.51 13.07
N HIS A 169 -15.65 -5.60 13.92
CA HIS A 169 -15.63 -6.52 15.09
C HIS A 169 -15.74 -8.03 14.78
N SER A 170 -15.67 -8.45 13.52
CA SER A 170 -15.42 -9.87 13.23
C SER A 170 -14.00 -10.27 13.68
N VAL A 171 -13.84 -11.48 14.22
CA VAL A 171 -12.55 -12.02 14.67
C VAL A 171 -11.47 -11.77 13.61
N GLY A 172 -10.55 -10.85 13.87
CA GLY A 172 -9.43 -10.51 13.00
C GLY A 172 -9.21 -9.02 12.72
N ALA A 173 -10.20 -8.14 12.75
CA ALA A 173 -9.94 -6.76 12.30
C ALA A 173 -9.14 -5.87 13.26
N PHE A 174 -8.94 -6.28 14.52
CA PHE A 174 -7.95 -5.63 15.37
C PHE A 174 -6.52 -6.07 15.04
N ASP A 175 -6.36 -7.22 14.39
CA ASP A 175 -5.05 -7.75 14.05
C ASP A 175 -4.45 -6.98 12.85
N CYS A 176 -5.29 -6.39 11.97
CA CYS A 176 -4.83 -5.58 10.84
C CYS A 176 -4.33 -4.18 11.20
N ASP A 177 -4.55 -3.71 12.44
CA ASP A 177 -4.10 -2.39 12.90
C ASP A 177 -2.59 -2.22 12.77
N LYS A 178 -1.80 -3.30 12.93
CA LYS A 178 -0.34 -3.23 12.74
C LYS A 178 0.04 -2.80 11.32
N ILE A 179 -0.64 -3.34 10.31
CA ILE A 179 -0.41 -2.98 8.91
C ILE A 179 -0.91 -1.57 8.62
N ALA A 180 -2.11 -1.22 9.11
CA ALA A 180 -2.67 0.12 8.92
C ALA A 180 -1.78 1.20 9.54
N LEU A 181 -1.29 0.98 10.77
CA LEU A 181 -0.38 1.88 11.47
C LEU A 181 0.95 2.04 10.74
N ASP A 182 1.56 0.94 10.29
CA ASP A 182 2.81 1.02 9.53
C ASP A 182 2.64 1.75 8.20
N ALA A 183 1.57 1.47 7.45
CA ALA A 183 1.27 2.15 6.19
C ALA A 183 1.07 3.66 6.39
N VAL A 184 0.27 4.05 7.39
CA VAL A 184 0.03 5.47 7.73
C VAL A 184 1.32 6.16 8.17
N ARG A 185 2.13 5.48 8.99
CA ARG A 185 3.42 6.00 9.46
C ARG A 185 4.36 6.28 8.28
N LEU A 186 4.57 5.30 7.40
CA LEU A 186 5.43 5.46 6.21
C LEU A 186 4.93 6.57 5.27
N ALA A 187 3.61 6.69 5.08
CA ALA A 187 3.01 7.75 4.28
C ALA A 187 3.29 9.15 4.85
N MET A 188 3.34 9.29 6.18
CA MET A 188 3.58 10.57 6.85
C MET A 188 5.07 10.89 7.01
N GLU A 189 5.92 9.90 7.31
CA GLU A 189 7.38 10.07 7.47
C GLU A 189 8.04 10.53 6.16
N THR A 190 7.51 10.11 5.00
CA THR A 190 8.02 10.51 3.68
C THR A 190 7.83 12.00 3.34
N HIS A 191 7.07 12.76 4.13
CA HIS A 191 6.90 14.20 3.94
C HIS A 191 8.12 15.03 4.47
N VAL A 192 9.06 14.42 5.20
CA VAL A 192 10.07 15.14 6.03
C VAL A 192 11.51 14.95 5.52
N SER A 193 11.76 14.46 4.31
CA SER A 193 13.13 14.30 3.76
C SER A 193 13.38 15.15 2.54
#